data_AF-A0AAN6G2R2-F1
#
_entry.id   AF-A0AAN6G2R2-F1
#
_cell.length_a   1.000
_cell.length_b   1.000
_cell.length_c   1.000
_cell.angle_alpha   90.00
_cell.angle_beta   90.00
_cell.angle_gamma   90.00
#
_symmetry.space_group_name_H-M   'P 1'
#
loop_
_entity.id
_entity.type
_entity.pdbx_description
1 polymer ?
#
loop_
_entity_poly.entity_id
_entity_poly.type
_entity_poly.pdbx_seq_one_letter_code
_entity_poly.pdbx_strand_id
1 'polypeptide(L)'
;YNASKHDTVAKDDAPGTLRIQDTFVLSQGDNTVLNAAGARSCMGNQWIDDAAVDWLFRLIKGLIRAEPGEDIHFTSAVNVAIQLAKTRSVDGQERRVTRSTRSNGLSGASITILPVNDAAMKETPLPGQDGSIGSHWMAAVLIDPNASATLLNKVKKSVLVRPGRWTIAWIDSAPSGDARLSSAAANDNLIKLVKNQLGSNTVDESDFVPVRCPPQSNSYDCGALVFQNVLAVLRGTLNALHNDEGGDYRGPWARRAVQRLVEGVWDRTQPNRKHKR
;
A
#
# COMPACT_ATOMS: atom_id res chain seq x y z
N TYR A 1 48.88 -30.36 -13.00
CA TYR A 1 49.01 -30.19 -14.46
C TYR A 1 47.65 -30.48 -15.07
N ASN A 2 47.03 -29.44 -15.65
CA ASN A 2 45.91 -29.34 -16.61
C ASN A 2 44.65 -30.19 -16.41
N ALA A 3 43.46 -29.63 -16.12
CA ALA A 3 42.67 -28.63 -16.85
C ALA A 3 42.02 -29.17 -18.14
N SER A 4 40.70 -29.31 -18.13
CA SER A 4 39.85 -29.04 -19.30
C SER A 4 38.54 -28.41 -18.83
N LYS A 5 38.42 -27.10 -19.07
CA LYS A 5 37.17 -26.35 -19.13
C LYS A 5 36.52 -26.57 -20.49
N HIS A 6 35.20 -26.40 -20.50
CA HIS A 6 34.28 -25.90 -21.54
C HIS A 6 33.07 -26.82 -21.65
N ASP A 7 31.83 -26.38 -21.75
CA ASP A 7 31.13 -25.16 -21.35
C ASP A 7 29.64 -25.46 -21.66
N THR A 8 28.73 -24.94 -20.84
CA THR A 8 27.35 -24.56 -21.20
C THR A 8 26.46 -25.55 -22.00
N VAL A 9 25.46 -26.11 -21.32
CA VAL A 9 24.06 -25.92 -21.75
C VAL A 9 23.24 -25.61 -20.49
N ALA A 10 22.83 -24.36 -20.37
CA ALA A 10 21.75 -23.96 -19.47
C ALA A 10 20.49 -24.72 -19.88
N LYS A 11 19.85 -25.43 -18.96
CA LYS A 11 18.46 -25.87 -19.09
C LYS A 11 17.86 -26.12 -17.71
N ASP A 12 16.63 -25.63 -17.59
CA ASP A 12 15.60 -25.94 -16.60
C ASP A 12 15.67 -25.19 -15.25
N ASP A 13 15.45 -23.87 -15.33
CA ASP A 13 14.72 -23.14 -14.28
C ASP A 13 13.25 -23.61 -14.29
N ALA A 14 12.95 -24.67 -13.54
CA ALA A 14 11.57 -25.09 -13.30
C ALA A 14 10.82 -24.01 -12.48
N PRO A 15 9.59 -23.61 -12.86
CA PRO A 15 8.78 -22.68 -12.08
C PRO A 15 8.33 -23.41 -10.80
N GLY A 16 9.00 -23.14 -9.68
CA GLY A 16 8.63 -23.73 -8.39
C GLY A 16 9.74 -23.86 -7.35
N THR A 17 11.00 -23.61 -7.67
CA THR A 17 12.06 -23.55 -6.65
C THR A 17 12.13 -22.14 -6.03
N LEU A 18 11.35 -21.93 -4.95
CA LEU A 18 11.63 -20.87 -3.97
C LEU A 18 13.10 -20.99 -3.59
N ARG A 19 13.94 -20.07 -4.07
CA ARG A 19 15.36 -20.04 -3.66
C ARG A 19 15.35 -19.81 -2.16
N ILE A 20 16.05 -20.65 -1.39
CA ILE A 20 16.14 -20.54 0.09
C ILE A 20 16.60 -19.14 0.55
N GLN A 21 17.18 -18.34 -0.34
CA GLN A 21 17.52 -16.93 -0.12
C GLN A 21 16.29 -16.00 -0.01
N ASP A 22 15.11 -16.42 -0.44
CA ASP A 22 13.89 -15.60 -0.56
C ASP A 22 13.04 -15.60 0.72
N THR A 23 13.32 -16.53 1.63
CA THR A 23 12.66 -16.66 2.94
C THR A 23 13.42 -15.96 4.06
N PHE A 24 14.57 -15.35 3.77
CA PHE A 24 15.35 -14.63 4.78
C PHE A 24 14.60 -13.37 5.26
N VAL A 25 14.28 -13.33 6.55
CA VAL A 25 13.61 -12.19 7.20
C VAL A 25 14.63 -11.07 7.42
N LEU A 26 14.38 -9.91 6.84
CA LEU A 26 15.21 -8.71 6.95
C LEU A 26 14.70 -7.75 8.02
N SER A 27 13.39 -7.73 8.26
CA SER A 27 12.80 -6.91 9.30
C SER A 27 11.53 -7.58 9.79
N GLN A 28 11.32 -7.57 11.10
CA GLN A 28 10.09 -8.04 11.74
C GLN A 28 9.59 -6.99 12.73
N GLY A 29 8.31 -6.66 12.64
CA GLY A 29 7.62 -5.74 13.55
C GLY A 29 6.11 -5.86 13.38
N ASP A 30 5.37 -5.84 14.48
CA ASP A 30 3.90 -5.94 14.52
C ASP A 30 3.29 -7.04 13.62
N ASN A 31 3.89 -8.23 13.58
CA ASN A 31 3.48 -9.37 12.74
C ASN A 31 3.61 -9.15 11.21
N THR A 32 4.50 -8.24 10.77
CA THR A 32 4.94 -8.17 9.37
C THR A 32 6.39 -8.49 9.20
N VAL A 33 6.69 -9.07 8.05
CA VAL A 33 8.00 -9.57 7.68
C VAL A 33 8.36 -9.00 6.32
N LEU A 34 9.43 -8.23 6.26
CA LEU A 34 10.10 -7.97 4.99
C LEU A 34 11.06 -9.13 4.74
N ASN A 35 10.73 -10.00 3.78
CA ASN A 35 11.64 -11.04 3.33
C ASN A 35 12.52 -10.54 2.17
N ALA A 36 13.48 -11.35 1.76
CA ALA A 36 14.38 -10.99 0.66
C ALA A 36 13.66 -10.79 -0.69
N ALA A 37 12.58 -11.52 -0.96
CA ALA A 37 11.77 -11.31 -2.16
C ALA A 37 11.12 -9.91 -2.16
N GLY A 38 10.46 -9.53 -1.07
CA GLY A 38 9.86 -8.21 -0.91
C GLY A 38 10.90 -7.08 -0.91
N ALA A 39 12.07 -7.29 -0.31
CA ALA A 39 13.13 -6.29 -0.40
C ALA A 39 13.63 -6.11 -1.85
N ARG A 40 13.72 -7.18 -2.65
CA ARG A 40 14.08 -7.06 -4.07
C ARG A 40 12.98 -6.43 -4.91
N SER A 41 11.70 -6.63 -4.57
CA SER A 41 10.58 -5.98 -5.25
C SER A 41 10.67 -4.44 -5.14
N CYS A 42 11.30 -3.93 -4.07
CA CYS A 42 11.67 -2.53 -3.89
C CYS A 42 12.90 -2.07 -4.70
N MET A 43 13.70 -2.97 -5.30
CA MET A 43 14.94 -2.64 -6.02
C MET A 43 14.75 -2.55 -7.54
N GLY A 44 15.50 -1.68 -8.21
CA GLY A 44 15.43 -1.50 -9.67
C GLY A 44 14.05 -1.06 -10.16
N ASN A 45 13.61 -1.59 -11.30
CA ASN A 45 12.32 -1.27 -11.94
C ASN A 45 11.30 -2.42 -11.78
N GLN A 46 11.12 -2.91 -10.56
CA GLN A 46 10.21 -4.01 -10.23
C GLN A 46 8.93 -3.49 -9.55
N TRP A 47 7.82 -4.18 -9.78
CA TRP A 47 6.59 -3.93 -9.02
C TRP A 47 6.80 -4.31 -7.56
N ILE A 48 6.40 -3.42 -6.66
CA ILE A 48 6.43 -3.71 -5.23
C ILE A 48 5.32 -4.72 -4.93
N ASP A 49 5.67 -5.79 -4.21
CA ASP A 49 4.74 -6.85 -3.83
C ASP A 49 3.98 -6.55 -2.53
N ASP A 50 2.96 -7.36 -2.23
CA ASP A 50 2.09 -7.19 -1.07
C ASP A 50 2.89 -7.15 0.25
N ALA A 51 3.92 -8.01 0.37
CA ALA A 51 4.72 -8.12 1.59
C ALA A 51 5.56 -6.85 1.83
N ALA A 52 6.16 -6.29 0.78
CA ALA A 52 6.89 -5.04 0.85
C ALA A 52 5.94 -3.85 1.09
N VAL A 53 4.76 -3.81 0.48
CA VAL A 53 3.73 -2.79 0.75
C VAL A 53 3.30 -2.81 2.22
N ASP A 54 2.97 -3.99 2.75
CA ASP A 54 2.56 -4.15 4.15
C ASP A 54 3.65 -3.69 5.11
N TRP A 55 4.91 -4.02 4.82
CA TRP A 55 6.04 -3.57 5.61
C TRP A 55 6.22 -2.04 5.54
N LEU A 56 6.21 -1.46 4.33
CA LEU A 56 6.36 -0.02 4.11
C LEU A 56 5.28 0.77 4.87
N PHE A 57 4.03 0.37 4.76
CA PHE A 57 2.93 1.10 5.39
C PHE A 57 2.96 1.01 6.92
N ARG A 58 3.51 -0.06 7.49
CA ARG A 58 3.71 -0.12 8.94
C ARG A 58 4.83 0.79 9.42
N LEU A 59 5.85 1.03 8.60
CA LEU A 59 6.87 2.04 8.92
C LEU A 59 6.26 3.43 9.09
N ILE A 60 5.13 3.74 8.45
CA ILE A 60 4.46 5.04 8.57
C ILE A 60 4.20 5.39 10.03
N LYS A 61 3.80 4.42 10.88
CA LYS A 61 3.61 4.66 12.32
C LYS A 61 4.87 5.15 13.02
N GLY A 62 6.05 4.64 12.65
CA GLY A 62 7.33 5.08 13.20
C GLY A 62 7.89 6.35 12.54
N LEU A 63 7.49 6.63 11.29
CA LEU A 63 7.93 7.80 10.53
C LEU A 63 7.10 9.06 10.80
N ILE A 64 5.87 8.89 11.28
CA ILE A 64 5.02 9.97 11.76
C ILE A 64 5.24 10.04 13.27
N ARG A 65 5.67 11.22 13.75
CA ARG A 65 5.65 11.51 15.18
C ARG A 65 4.20 11.73 15.60
N ALA A 66 3.46 10.64 15.77
CA ALA A 66 2.10 10.67 16.30
C ALA A 66 2.17 11.28 17.71
N GLU A 67 1.30 12.25 17.98
CA GLU A 67 1.18 12.84 19.31
C GLU A 67 0.48 11.87 20.27
N PRO A 68 0.67 12.00 21.59
CA PRO A 68 -0.08 11.21 22.57
C PRO A 68 -1.60 11.31 22.31
N GLY A 69 -2.25 10.16 22.08
CA GLY A 69 -3.68 10.09 21.76
C GLY A 69 -4.02 10.07 20.26
N GLU A 70 -3.04 10.26 19.37
CA GLU A 70 -3.21 9.97 17.94
C GLU A 70 -2.92 8.48 17.70
N ASP A 71 -3.94 7.72 17.27
CA ASP A 71 -3.74 6.33 16.84
C ASP A 71 -3.85 6.23 15.31
N ILE A 72 -2.80 5.69 14.71
CA ILE A 72 -2.73 5.41 13.28
C ILE A 72 -2.79 3.90 13.14
N HIS A 73 -3.87 3.40 12.57
CA HIS A 73 -4.06 1.99 12.24
C HIS A 73 -3.67 1.71 10.79
N PHE A 74 -3.22 0.48 10.56
CA PHE A 74 -2.90 -0.04 9.24
C PHE A 74 -3.54 -1.41 9.08
N THR A 75 -4.31 -1.58 8.00
CA THR A 75 -4.85 -2.87 7.58
C THR A 75 -3.95 -3.45 6.50
N SER A 76 -3.55 -4.72 6.62
CA SER A 76 -2.75 -5.37 5.57
C SER A 76 -3.48 -5.42 4.22
N ALA A 77 -2.71 -5.35 3.13
CA ALA A 77 -3.23 -5.43 1.76
C ALA A 77 -4.06 -6.70 1.53
N VAL A 78 -3.60 -7.84 2.08
CA VAL A 78 -4.34 -9.11 2.01
C VAL A 78 -5.69 -9.00 2.73
N ASN A 79 -5.73 -8.40 3.92
CA ASN A 79 -6.99 -8.23 4.65
C ASN A 79 -7.93 -7.28 3.93
N VAL A 80 -7.43 -6.19 3.37
CA VAL A 80 -8.22 -5.27 2.54
C VAL A 80 -8.82 -6.02 1.34
N ALA A 81 -8.01 -6.81 0.63
CA ALA A 81 -8.46 -7.61 -0.51
C ALA A 81 -9.56 -8.62 -0.13
N ILE A 82 -9.39 -9.33 0.99
CA ILE A 82 -10.41 -10.26 1.52
C ILE A 82 -11.71 -9.52 1.84
N GLN A 83 -11.64 -8.34 2.47
CA GLN A 83 -12.84 -7.58 2.83
C GLN A 83 -13.56 -7.03 1.59
N LEU A 84 -12.81 -6.50 0.61
CA LEU A 84 -13.37 -6.04 -0.67
C LEU A 84 -13.95 -7.20 -1.49
N ALA A 85 -13.41 -8.41 -1.39
CA ALA A 85 -14.04 -9.60 -1.98
C ALA A 85 -15.40 -9.91 -1.33
N LYS A 86 -15.51 -9.77 -0.01
CA LYS A 86 -16.77 -10.00 0.71
C LYS A 86 -17.84 -8.97 0.35
N THR A 87 -17.48 -7.70 0.13
CA THR A 87 -18.47 -6.66 -0.23
C THR A 87 -19.07 -6.83 -1.63
N ARG A 88 -18.39 -7.58 -2.51
CA ARG A 88 -18.84 -7.86 -3.88
C ARG A 88 -19.80 -9.05 -3.99
N SER A 89 -19.82 -9.95 -3.01
CA SER A 89 -20.72 -11.10 -3.03
C SER A 89 -22.14 -10.64 -2.67
N VAL A 90 -22.91 -10.29 -3.69
CA VAL A 90 -24.37 -10.13 -3.60
C VAL A 90 -25.00 -11.41 -4.15
N ASP A 91 -26.08 -11.86 -3.52
CA ASP A 91 -26.86 -13.09 -3.76
C ASP A 91 -26.39 -14.38 -3.04
N GLY A 92 -26.87 -14.55 -1.81
CA GLY A 92 -27.28 -15.86 -1.29
C GLY A 92 -26.20 -16.89 -0.93
N GLN A 93 -24.92 -16.60 -1.14
CA GLN A 93 -23.82 -17.45 -0.65
C GLN A 93 -22.97 -16.73 0.40
N GLU A 94 -23.57 -16.48 1.56
CA GLU A 94 -22.83 -16.40 2.84
C GLU A 94 -22.22 -17.78 3.19
N ARG A 95 -21.49 -18.41 2.26
CA ARG A 95 -20.78 -19.66 2.55
C ARG A 95 -19.48 -19.33 3.28
N ARG A 96 -19.56 -19.43 4.61
CA ARG A 96 -18.49 -19.94 5.48
C ARG A 96 -17.15 -19.19 5.43
N VAL A 97 -17.16 -17.85 5.46
CA VAL A 97 -16.01 -17.07 5.98
C VAL A 97 -16.46 -16.16 7.13
N THR A 98 -17.30 -16.73 8.00
CA THR A 98 -17.87 -16.13 9.23
C THR A 98 -17.16 -16.58 10.51
N ARG A 99 -15.93 -17.09 10.40
CA ARG A 99 -15.04 -17.28 11.55
C ARG A 99 -13.71 -16.61 11.23
N SER A 100 -13.49 -15.42 11.81
CA SER A 100 -12.19 -14.73 11.99
C SER A 100 -12.09 -13.27 11.50
N THR A 101 -13.15 -12.47 11.58
CA THR A 101 -12.95 -11.00 11.62
C THR A 101 -13.81 -10.39 12.71
N ARG A 102 -13.43 -10.61 13.97
CA ARG A 102 -13.71 -9.61 15.02
C ARG A 102 -13.14 -8.29 14.50
N SER A 103 -13.98 -7.25 14.44
CA SER A 103 -13.65 -5.84 14.12
C SER A 103 -12.16 -5.59 13.83
N ASN A 104 -11.77 -5.52 12.55
CA ASN A 104 -10.38 -5.33 12.13
C ASN A 104 -9.91 -3.86 12.32
N GLY A 105 -10.18 -3.26 13.49
CA GLY A 105 -9.50 -2.03 13.92
C GLY A 105 -9.83 -0.74 13.17
N LEU A 106 -10.90 -0.69 12.33
CA LEU A 106 -11.35 0.61 11.80
C LEU A 106 -11.97 1.48 12.90
N SER A 107 -12.57 0.87 13.92
CA SER A 107 -13.14 1.57 15.07
C SER A 107 -12.06 1.86 16.11
N GLY A 108 -11.96 3.12 16.54
CA GLY A 108 -11.09 3.57 17.64
C GLY A 108 -9.76 4.18 17.21
N ALA A 109 -9.35 4.05 15.94
CA ALA A 109 -8.16 4.70 15.42
C ALA A 109 -8.51 6.08 14.83
N SER A 110 -7.69 7.09 15.13
CA SER A 110 -7.85 8.45 14.57
C SER A 110 -7.66 8.46 13.05
N ILE A 111 -6.77 7.61 12.56
CA ILE A 111 -6.52 7.39 11.13
C ILE A 111 -6.41 5.91 10.86
N THR A 112 -7.04 5.43 9.79
CA THR A 112 -6.78 4.08 9.29
C THR A 112 -6.31 4.11 7.84
N ILE A 113 -5.20 3.43 7.56
CA ILE A 113 -4.63 3.33 6.22
C ILE A 113 -4.98 1.97 5.62
N LEU A 114 -5.54 1.99 4.41
CA LEU A 114 -5.95 0.83 3.64
C LEU A 114 -5.17 0.79 2.31
N PRO A 115 -4.13 -0.03 2.16
CA PRO A 115 -3.50 -0.26 0.87
C PRO A 115 -4.47 -1.05 -0.02
N VAL A 116 -4.64 -0.62 -1.26
CA VAL A 116 -5.56 -1.23 -2.21
C VAL A 116 -4.79 -1.66 -3.44
N ASN A 117 -5.02 -2.90 -3.85
CA ASN A 117 -4.57 -3.43 -5.12
C ASN A 117 -5.74 -3.52 -6.10
N ASP A 118 -5.55 -3.18 -7.37
CA ASP A 118 -6.62 -3.20 -8.37
C ASP A 118 -7.26 -4.58 -8.57
N ALA A 119 -6.52 -5.68 -8.35
CA ALA A 119 -7.08 -7.02 -8.38
C ALA A 119 -8.20 -7.22 -7.35
N ALA A 120 -8.16 -6.51 -6.21
CA ALA A 120 -9.21 -6.57 -5.20
C ALA A 120 -10.49 -5.83 -5.63
N MET A 121 -10.42 -4.99 -6.65
CA MET A 121 -11.52 -4.11 -7.08
C MET A 121 -12.26 -4.60 -8.34
N LYS A 122 -11.68 -5.52 -9.12
CA LYS A 122 -12.28 -6.01 -10.38
C LYS A 122 -13.45 -6.98 -10.10
N GLU A 123 -14.64 -6.70 -10.60
CA GLU A 123 -15.85 -7.52 -10.36
C GLU A 123 -15.80 -8.91 -10.99
N THR A 124 -15.05 -9.08 -12.08
CA THR A 124 -14.98 -10.35 -12.83
C THR A 124 -13.53 -10.63 -13.24
N PRO A 125 -12.99 -11.84 -12.99
CA PRO A 125 -11.81 -12.31 -13.73
C PRO A 125 -12.18 -12.30 -15.21
N LEU A 126 -11.37 -11.66 -16.06
CA LEU A 126 -11.59 -11.75 -17.51
C LEU A 126 -11.48 -13.23 -17.93
N PRO A 127 -12.33 -13.74 -18.85
CA PRO A 127 -12.26 -15.13 -19.30
C PRO A 127 -10.85 -15.43 -19.83
N GLY A 128 -10.20 -16.46 -19.25
CA GLY A 128 -8.81 -16.83 -19.58
C GLY A 128 -7.73 -16.21 -18.70
N GLN A 129 -8.09 -15.40 -17.70
CA GLN A 129 -7.17 -14.97 -16.64
C GLN A 129 -7.38 -15.82 -15.38
N ASP A 130 -6.62 -16.91 -15.26
CA ASP A 130 -6.46 -17.61 -13.99
C ASP A 130 -5.78 -16.66 -13.00
N GLY A 131 -6.57 -16.04 -12.12
CA GLY A 131 -6.10 -15.13 -11.08
C GLY A 131 -5.48 -13.85 -11.66
N SER A 132 -6.29 -12.82 -11.89
CA SER A 132 -5.76 -11.52 -12.32
C SER A 132 -4.73 -11.02 -11.29
N ILE A 133 -3.45 -11.09 -11.64
CA ILE A 133 -2.37 -10.50 -10.85
C ILE A 133 -2.62 -9.00 -10.79
N GLY A 134 -2.60 -8.45 -9.58
CA GLY A 134 -2.69 -7.02 -9.36
C GLY A 134 -1.68 -6.25 -10.18
N SER A 135 -2.12 -5.21 -10.87
CA SER A 135 -1.29 -4.36 -11.73
C SER A 135 -1.02 -2.97 -11.17
N HIS A 136 -1.75 -2.57 -10.13
CA HIS A 136 -1.65 -1.21 -9.62
C HIS A 136 -1.95 -1.12 -8.13
N TRP A 137 -1.18 -0.28 -7.44
CA TRP A 137 -1.36 0.04 -6.03
C TRP A 137 -1.98 1.43 -5.86
N MET A 138 -2.89 1.53 -4.89
CA MET A 138 -3.53 2.73 -4.38
C MET A 138 -3.59 2.66 -2.86
N ALA A 139 -4.07 3.72 -2.22
CA ALA A 139 -4.45 3.67 -0.82
C ALA A 139 -5.69 4.51 -0.53
N ALA A 140 -6.49 4.05 0.43
CA ALA A 140 -7.46 4.88 1.11
C ALA A 140 -6.96 5.21 2.51
N VAL A 141 -7.09 6.48 2.91
CA VAL A 141 -6.83 6.94 4.27
C VAL A 141 -8.16 7.38 4.87
N LEU A 142 -8.63 6.62 5.86
CA LEU A 142 -9.81 6.93 6.65
C LEU A 142 -9.42 7.87 7.78
N ILE A 143 -10.12 8.99 7.91
CA ILE A 143 -9.88 10.00 8.92
C ILE A 143 -11.12 10.11 9.80
N ASP A 144 -10.96 9.83 11.09
CA ASP A 144 -12.03 9.93 12.08
C ASP A 144 -12.36 11.42 12.31
N PRO A 145 -13.63 11.84 12.27
CA PRO A 145 -14.03 13.20 12.61
C PRO A 145 -13.64 13.62 14.04
N ASN A 146 -13.44 12.66 14.94
CA ASN A 146 -13.06 12.85 16.33
C ASN A 146 -11.54 12.76 16.56
N ALA A 147 -10.74 12.64 15.50
CA ALA A 147 -9.29 12.73 15.60
C ALA A 147 -8.85 14.05 16.26
N SER A 148 -7.64 14.04 16.86
CA SER A 148 -7.11 15.22 17.55
C SER A 148 -7.09 16.45 16.62
N ALA A 149 -7.31 17.64 17.19
CA ALA A 149 -7.25 18.88 16.42
C ALA A 149 -5.89 19.05 15.74
N THR A 150 -4.80 18.61 16.39
CA THR A 150 -3.46 18.65 15.80
C THR A 150 -3.34 17.77 14.56
N LEU A 151 -3.84 16.54 14.61
CA LEU A 151 -3.84 15.61 13.47
C LEU A 151 -4.69 16.14 12.32
N LEU A 152 -5.90 16.60 12.62
CA LEU A 152 -6.80 17.18 11.64
C LEU A 152 -6.17 18.41 10.97
N ASN A 153 -5.48 19.26 11.73
CA ASN A 153 -4.77 20.43 11.19
C ASN A 153 -3.57 20.04 10.31
N LYS A 154 -2.89 18.93 10.58
CA LYS A 154 -1.84 18.39 9.69
C LYS A 154 -2.48 17.92 8.39
N VAL A 155 -3.46 17.03 8.45
CA VAL A 155 -4.05 16.38 7.26
C VAL A 155 -4.85 17.37 6.39
N LYS A 156 -5.53 18.35 6.99
CA LYS A 156 -6.28 19.39 6.25
C LYS A 156 -5.44 20.23 5.30
N LYS A 157 -4.11 20.26 5.48
CA LYS A 157 -3.20 20.90 4.53
C LYS A 157 -3.11 20.15 3.20
N SER A 158 -3.48 18.87 3.17
CA SER A 158 -3.35 17.99 2.00
C SER A 158 -4.69 17.42 1.51
N VAL A 159 -5.71 17.36 2.37
CA VAL A 159 -7.01 16.75 2.08
C VAL A 159 -8.13 17.65 2.58
N LEU A 160 -9.22 17.76 1.81
CA LEU A 160 -10.44 18.41 2.28
C LEU A 160 -11.12 17.53 3.35
N VAL A 161 -10.96 17.87 4.63
CA VAL A 161 -11.63 17.17 5.74
C VAL A 161 -12.85 17.96 6.19
N ARG A 162 -14.02 17.32 6.16
CA ARG A 162 -15.29 17.94 6.56
C ARG A 162 -15.51 17.81 8.08
N PRO A 163 -15.88 18.89 8.78
CA PRO A 163 -16.17 18.81 10.22
C PRO A 163 -17.27 17.81 10.53
N GLY A 164 -17.07 16.98 11.56
CA GLY A 164 -18.08 16.04 12.06
C GLY A 164 -18.38 14.86 11.13
N ARG A 165 -17.65 14.70 10.02
CA ARG A 165 -17.81 13.59 9.08
C ARG A 165 -16.51 12.83 8.90
N TRP A 166 -16.65 11.53 8.70
CA TRP A 166 -15.54 10.70 8.23
C TRP A 166 -15.05 11.20 6.88
N THR A 167 -13.77 11.02 6.61
CA THR A 167 -13.19 11.34 5.29
C THR A 167 -12.46 10.11 4.78
N ILE A 168 -12.77 9.72 3.54
CA ILE A 168 -12.09 8.65 2.80
C ILE A 168 -11.20 9.33 1.75
N ALA A 169 -9.96 9.62 2.14
CA ALA A 169 -8.98 10.23 1.25
C ALA A 169 -8.40 9.17 0.30
N TRP A 170 -8.74 9.26 -0.98
CA TRP A 170 -8.30 8.32 -2.00
C TRP A 170 -7.02 8.78 -2.69
N ILE A 171 -5.97 7.98 -2.57
CA ILE A 171 -4.62 8.28 -3.03
C ILE A 171 -4.28 7.32 -4.17
N ASP A 172 -4.15 7.88 -5.35
CA ASP A 172 -3.77 7.16 -6.57
C ASP A 172 -2.69 7.96 -7.31
N SER A 173 -1.69 7.25 -7.82
CA SER A 173 -0.61 7.82 -8.61
C SER A 173 -0.77 7.60 -10.11
N ALA A 174 -1.80 6.88 -10.57
CA ALA A 174 -2.05 6.73 -11.99
C ALA A 174 -2.21 8.11 -12.68
N PRO A 175 -1.66 8.31 -13.88
CA PRO A 175 -1.84 9.56 -14.61
C PRO A 175 -3.32 9.75 -14.95
N SER A 176 -3.82 10.99 -14.80
CA SER A 176 -5.18 11.39 -15.15
C SER A 176 -5.47 11.05 -16.61
N GLY A 177 -6.17 9.93 -16.84
CA GLY A 177 -6.40 9.32 -18.14
C GLY A 177 -6.52 7.80 -18.04
N ASP A 178 -5.77 7.18 -17.13
CA ASP A 178 -5.92 5.76 -16.75
C ASP A 178 -6.87 5.66 -15.54
N ALA A 179 -8.10 6.12 -15.75
CA ALA A 179 -9.24 6.10 -14.82
C ALA A 179 -9.73 4.67 -14.50
N ARG A 180 -8.83 3.69 -14.40
CA ARG A 180 -9.18 2.28 -14.25
C ARG A 180 -9.93 2.01 -12.95
N LEU A 181 -9.76 2.88 -11.93
CA LEU A 181 -10.35 2.74 -10.59
C LEU A 181 -10.90 4.05 -10.01
N SER A 182 -10.98 5.11 -10.82
CA SER A 182 -11.88 6.24 -10.50
C SER A 182 -13.33 5.94 -10.91
N SER A 183 -13.65 4.68 -11.19
CA SER A 183 -15.00 4.25 -11.49
C SER A 183 -15.82 4.30 -10.21
N ALA A 184 -17.07 4.75 -10.32
CA ALA A 184 -18.02 4.76 -9.20
C ALA A 184 -18.05 3.42 -8.44
N ALA A 185 -17.88 2.29 -9.15
CA ALA A 185 -17.83 0.95 -8.57
C ALA A 185 -16.68 0.71 -7.57
N ALA A 186 -15.48 1.25 -7.83
CA ALA A 186 -14.35 1.14 -6.90
C ALA A 186 -14.63 1.93 -5.60
N ASN A 187 -15.25 3.11 -5.74
CA ASN A 187 -15.67 3.94 -4.63
C ASN A 187 -16.78 3.25 -3.83
N ASP A 188 -17.76 2.65 -4.51
CA ASP A 188 -18.89 1.95 -3.89
C ASP A 188 -18.44 0.77 -3.03
N ASN A 189 -17.49 -0.04 -3.53
CA ASN A 189 -16.97 -1.19 -2.79
C ASN A 189 -16.21 -0.74 -1.53
N LEU A 190 -15.45 0.35 -1.62
CA LEU A 190 -14.75 0.91 -0.46
C LEU A 190 -15.74 1.51 0.55
N ILE A 191 -16.74 2.27 0.09
CA ILE A 191 -17.79 2.84 0.95
C ILE A 191 -18.57 1.71 1.64
N LYS A 192 -18.94 0.64 0.92
CA LYS A 192 -19.57 -0.55 1.51
C LYS A 192 -18.69 -1.20 2.57
N LEU A 193 -17.39 -1.34 2.29
CA LEU A 193 -16.42 -1.88 3.26
C LEU A 193 -16.40 -1.02 4.54
N VAL A 194 -16.32 0.30 4.39
CA VAL A 194 -16.29 1.23 5.53
C VAL A 194 -17.61 1.18 6.30
N LYS A 195 -18.76 1.17 5.61
CA LYS A 195 -20.08 0.99 6.23
C LYS A 195 -20.22 -0.32 7.00
N ASN A 196 -19.71 -1.42 6.46
CA ASN A 196 -19.76 -2.73 7.10
C ASN A 196 -18.92 -2.79 8.39
N GLN A 197 -17.88 -1.95 8.50
CA GLN A 197 -16.97 -1.93 9.63
C GLN A 197 -17.31 -0.84 10.67
N LEU A 198 -17.84 0.30 10.23
CA LEU A 198 -18.13 1.47 11.08
C LEU A 198 -19.64 1.72 11.32
N GLY A 199 -20.52 1.00 10.62
CA GLY A 199 -21.98 1.20 10.65
C GLY A 199 -22.53 1.81 9.36
N SER A 200 -23.76 1.42 8.99
CA SER A 200 -24.37 1.71 7.69
C SER A 200 -24.60 3.20 7.39
N ASN A 201 -24.70 4.02 8.43
CA ASN A 201 -24.98 5.46 8.33
C ASN A 201 -23.74 6.34 8.55
N THR A 202 -22.54 5.75 8.61
CA THR A 202 -21.32 6.44 9.07
C THR A 202 -20.59 7.19 7.95
N VAL A 203 -20.76 6.76 6.70
CA VAL A 203 -20.15 7.38 5.50
C VAL A 203 -21.10 7.37 4.30
N ASP A 204 -20.94 8.31 3.37
CA ASP A 204 -21.54 8.29 2.04
C ASP A 204 -20.56 8.71 0.93
N GLU A 205 -21.03 8.76 -0.32
CA GLU A 205 -20.21 9.15 -1.48
C GLU A 205 -19.53 10.51 -1.32
N SER A 206 -20.16 11.43 -0.58
CA SER A 206 -19.62 12.77 -0.38
C SER A 206 -18.47 12.81 0.61
N ASP A 207 -18.25 11.74 1.39
CA ASP A 207 -17.08 11.56 2.27
C ASP A 207 -15.86 11.05 1.51
N PHE A 208 -16.03 10.62 0.25
CA PHE A 208 -14.94 10.22 -0.62
C PHE A 208 -14.26 11.45 -1.22
N VAL A 209 -12.96 11.59 -0.97
CA VAL A 209 -12.17 12.75 -1.40
C VAL A 209 -10.97 12.24 -2.23
N PRO A 210 -11.00 12.37 -3.56
CA PRO A 210 -9.83 12.08 -4.37
C PRO A 210 -8.72 13.08 -4.05
N VAL A 211 -7.56 12.55 -3.68
CA VAL A 211 -6.39 13.36 -3.32
C VAL A 211 -5.56 13.58 -4.57
N ARG A 212 -5.36 14.85 -4.93
CA ARG A 212 -4.48 15.22 -6.03
C ARG A 212 -3.03 14.90 -5.65
N CYS A 213 -2.48 13.86 -6.22
CA CYS A 213 -1.12 13.40 -5.96
C CYS A 213 -0.21 13.60 -7.18
N PRO A 214 1.12 13.68 -7.00
CA PRO A 214 2.06 13.60 -8.10
C PRO A 214 1.83 12.30 -8.91
N PRO A 215 1.63 12.38 -10.24
CA PRO A 215 1.38 11.21 -11.05
C PRO A 215 2.66 10.41 -11.30
N GLN A 216 2.52 9.10 -11.44
CA GLN A 216 3.59 8.22 -11.88
C GLN A 216 3.92 8.49 -13.34
N SER A 217 5.22 8.42 -13.66
CA SER A 217 5.74 8.60 -15.03
C SER A 217 6.15 7.27 -15.68
N ASN A 218 5.90 6.14 -15.02
CA ASN A 218 6.22 4.79 -15.49
C ASN A 218 5.16 3.79 -14.97
N SER A 219 5.33 2.52 -15.32
CA SER A 219 4.35 1.46 -15.03
C SER A 219 4.60 0.69 -13.72
N TYR A 220 5.62 1.03 -12.92
CA TYR A 220 6.08 0.17 -11.81
C TYR A 220 6.24 0.90 -10.47
N ASP A 221 6.17 2.23 -10.44
CA ASP A 221 6.39 3.01 -9.22
C ASP A 221 5.12 3.27 -8.39
N CYS A 222 3.96 2.73 -8.78
CA CYS A 222 2.69 2.95 -8.08
C CYS A 222 2.77 2.67 -6.57
N GLY A 223 3.36 1.53 -6.17
CA GLY A 223 3.51 1.18 -4.76
C GLY A 223 4.41 2.16 -3.99
N ALA A 224 5.50 2.64 -4.61
CA ALA A 224 6.42 3.59 -3.98
C ALA A 224 5.79 4.98 -3.84
N LEU A 225 5.10 5.43 -4.88
CA LEU A 225 4.42 6.72 -4.91
C LEU A 225 3.26 6.76 -3.92
N VAL A 226 2.43 5.72 -3.87
CA VAL A 226 1.32 5.66 -2.90
C VAL A 226 1.86 5.71 -1.47
N PHE A 227 2.90 4.95 -1.13
CA PHE A 227 3.53 5.02 0.19
C PHE A 227 3.99 6.46 0.53
N GLN A 228 4.70 7.12 -0.38
CA GLN A 228 5.17 8.50 -0.18
C GLN A 228 4.02 9.51 -0.07
N ASN A 229 2.99 9.35 -0.89
CA ASN A 229 1.81 10.23 -0.89
C ASN A 229 1.01 10.10 0.40
N VAL A 230 0.81 8.87 0.90
CA VAL A 230 0.18 8.64 2.22
C VAL A 230 1.01 9.32 3.31
N LEU A 231 2.33 9.10 3.33
CA LEU A 231 3.21 9.73 4.32
C LEU A 231 3.12 11.27 4.26
N ALA A 232 3.07 11.85 3.06
CA ALA A 232 2.97 13.28 2.87
C ALA A 232 1.60 13.86 3.28
N VAL A 233 0.51 13.15 3.02
CA VAL A 233 -0.84 13.50 3.51
C VAL A 233 -0.85 13.58 5.03
N LEU A 234 -0.29 12.56 5.70
CA LEU A 234 -0.30 12.49 7.15
C LEU A 234 0.65 13.51 7.80
N ARG A 235 1.69 13.95 7.09
CA ARG A 235 2.57 15.05 7.51
C ARG A 235 2.02 16.43 7.17
N GLY A 236 0.97 16.52 6.34
CA GLY A 236 0.47 17.79 5.83
C GLY A 236 1.42 18.47 4.85
N THR A 237 2.27 17.70 4.16
CA THR A 237 3.33 18.21 3.27
C THR A 237 3.06 17.93 1.80
N LEU A 238 1.92 17.35 1.42
CA LEU A 238 1.64 16.97 0.02
C LEU A 238 1.71 18.18 -0.93
N ASN A 239 1.20 19.35 -0.52
CA ASN A 239 1.29 20.55 -1.37
C ASN A 239 2.73 21.01 -1.60
N ALA A 240 3.64 20.79 -0.63
CA ALA A 240 5.05 21.08 -0.83
C ALA A 240 5.67 20.16 -1.89
N LEU A 241 5.17 18.93 -2.02
CA LEU A 241 5.61 18.00 -3.07
C LEU A 241 5.18 18.42 -4.47
N HIS A 242 4.05 19.14 -4.58
CA HIS A 242 3.59 19.72 -5.84
C HIS A 242 4.36 20.99 -6.22
N ASN A 243 4.73 21.80 -5.22
CA ASN A 243 5.35 23.11 -5.41
C ASN A 243 6.89 23.07 -5.50
N ASP A 244 7.52 21.92 -5.27
CA ASP A 244 8.93 21.71 -5.61
C ASP A 244 9.04 21.61 -7.16
N GLU A 245 8.94 22.77 -7.82
CA GLU A 245 8.99 23.01 -9.28
C GLU A 245 10.35 22.61 -9.92
N GLY A 246 11.18 21.84 -9.23
CA GLY A 246 12.46 21.29 -9.69
C GLY A 246 12.40 19.90 -10.31
N GLY A 247 11.20 19.35 -10.58
CA GLY A 247 11.02 18.21 -11.49
C GLY A 247 11.42 16.83 -10.96
N ASP A 248 11.83 16.70 -9.70
CA ASP A 248 12.39 15.46 -9.16
C ASP A 248 11.39 14.60 -8.37
N TYR A 249 10.21 15.11 -7.98
CA TYR A 249 9.17 14.31 -7.31
C TYR A 249 8.36 13.42 -8.28
N ARG A 250 9.06 12.83 -9.24
CA ARG A 250 8.55 11.82 -10.19
C ARG A 250 8.76 10.43 -9.60
N GLY A 251 8.10 9.42 -10.16
CA GLY A 251 8.25 8.00 -9.76
C GLY A 251 9.68 7.60 -9.34
N PRO A 252 10.73 7.94 -10.11
CA PRO A 252 12.12 7.61 -9.77
C PRO A 252 12.61 8.11 -8.40
N TRP A 253 12.15 9.26 -7.89
CA TRP A 253 12.54 9.72 -6.56
C TRP A 253 11.84 8.94 -5.47
N ALA A 254 10.53 8.70 -5.60
CA ALA A 254 9.78 7.91 -4.64
C ALA A 254 10.36 6.49 -4.54
N ARG A 255 10.73 5.92 -5.69
CA ARG A 255 11.46 4.66 -5.80
C ARG A 255 12.80 4.70 -5.07
N ARG A 256 13.65 5.71 -5.33
CA ARG A 256 14.95 5.88 -4.66
C ARG A 256 14.80 6.02 -3.13
N ALA A 257 13.77 6.72 -2.65
CA ALA A 257 13.51 6.85 -1.23
C ALA A 257 13.15 5.50 -0.60
N VAL A 258 12.28 4.71 -1.23
CA VAL A 258 11.95 3.34 -0.81
C VAL A 258 13.18 2.43 -0.85
N GLN A 259 13.98 2.49 -1.92
CA GLN A 259 15.22 1.72 -2.05
C GLN A 259 16.17 2.00 -0.89
N ARG A 260 16.43 3.26 -0.57
CA ARG A 260 17.32 3.63 0.55
C ARG A 260 16.81 3.12 1.90
N LEU A 261 15.50 3.12 2.13
CA LEU A 261 14.91 2.55 3.34
C LEU A 261 15.17 1.04 3.44
N VAL A 262 14.97 0.31 2.33
CA VAL A 262 15.18 -1.14 2.27
C VAL A 262 16.67 -1.50 2.33
N GLU A 263 17.54 -0.79 1.61
CA GLU A 263 19.00 -0.95 1.66
C GLU A 263 19.52 -0.76 3.08
N GLY A 264 19.07 0.28 3.78
CA GLY A 264 19.46 0.53 5.17
C GLY A 264 19.04 -0.60 6.13
N VAL A 265 17.96 -1.32 5.84
CA VAL A 265 17.54 -2.51 6.60
C VAL A 265 18.38 -3.72 6.19
N TRP A 266 18.53 -3.95 4.88
CA TRP A 266 19.33 -5.03 4.32
C TRP A 266 20.77 -5.02 4.86
N ASP A 267 21.43 -3.86 4.83
CA ASP A 267 22.81 -3.69 5.29
C ASP A 267 22.96 -3.93 6.79
N ARG A 268 21.94 -3.59 7.60
CA ARG A 268 21.94 -3.88 9.05
C ARG A 268 21.80 -5.37 9.35
N THR A 269 21.15 -6.11 8.46
CA THR A 269 20.89 -7.55 8.64
C THR A 269 22.01 -8.44 8.09
N GLN A 270 22.97 -7.88 7.34
CA GLN A 270 24.14 -8.60 6.81
C GLN A 270 25.46 -8.09 7.44
N PRO A 271 25.76 -8.45 8.70
CA PRO A 271 26.93 -7.93 9.42
C PRO A 271 28.28 -8.20 8.73
N ASN A 272 28.37 -9.23 7.86
CA ASN A 272 29.63 -9.64 7.21
C ASN A 272 29.97 -8.91 5.89
N ARG A 273 29.16 -7.95 5.42
CA ARG A 273 29.50 -7.17 4.20
C ARG A 273 30.29 -5.89 4.44
N LYS A 274 30.42 -5.43 5.70
CA LYS A 274 31.14 -4.19 6.04
C LYS A 274 32.67 -4.24 5.87
N HIS A 275 33.26 -5.39 5.51
CA HIS A 275 34.71 -5.55 5.30
C HIS A 275 35.13 -5.77 3.84
N LYS A 276 34.29 -5.42 2.86
CA LYS A 276 34.69 -5.40 1.44
C LYS A 276 34.40 -4.03 0.82
N ARG A 277 35.16 -3.02 1.23
CA ARG A 277 35.47 -1.85 0.41
C ARG A 277 36.97 -1.64 0.47
#